data_AF-A0A0M8WD55-F1
#
_entry.id   AF-A0A0M8WD55-F1
#
_cell.length_a   1.000
_cell.length_b   1.000
_cell.length_c   1.000
_cell.angle_alpha   90.00
_cell.angle_beta   90.00
_cell.angle_gamma   90.00
#
_symmetry.space_group_name_H-M   'P 1'
#
loop_
_entity.id
_entity.type
_entity.pdbx_description
1 polymer ?
#
loop_
_entity_poly.entity_id
_entity_poly.type
_entity_poly.pdbx_seq_one_letter_code
_entity_poly.pdbx_strand_id
1 'polypeptide(L)'
;MLTLALIGLIGGLVTGISPCILPVLPVIFFSGGTQSVRTATPGVGAVAVATKAASRARPYLVIAGLVVSFSLVTLFGSLLLTVLNLPQDVLRWAGIGVLLLIGIGLIVPRFEQLLEKPFTWIPQRNPDASRGGFTLGLALGAVYVPCAGPVLAAITVAGSTGRIGTETVVLTLTFAVGAAIPLLVFALAGRRVAERVQAFRKRQRGIRITAGVVMIALAAGLVFNLPQLLQRAIPDYTSSLQDKVNNSEQVRKALNLGGLVNDQNKDLDKCSDGAPELESCGTAPDITGVQQWLNSQPLDLKTLRGKVVMLDFWAYSCINCQRSVPHVTAWDKAYRDAGLQVIGVHSPEYAFEKEPDNVAAAARNFGITYPVALDNNLGTWTNYRNRYWPAHYLIDAQGTVRHIKFGEGDYKVTEKLIRQLLDDAKPGVRLPAATELADDTPVVGDITRETYLGSTKRVNFAGTEAYTSGEKSFQFPENQGTDSFALAGSWKLDTQSITPSDSPAQIKLNYRAKEVRMVLSGKGTVTVQDNGKTKTIEVDGTPDSYQLSATPTIQGGSLTATVGPGVQAFSFTFG
;
A
#
# COMPACT_ATOMS: atom_id res chain seq x y z
N MET A 1 7.19 -12.98 15.96
CA MET A 1 7.51 -14.29 15.33
C MET A 1 6.33 -15.27 15.29
N LEU A 2 5.75 -15.68 16.42
CA LEU A 2 4.68 -16.70 16.44
C LEU A 2 3.38 -16.25 15.72
N THR A 3 3.02 -14.98 15.87
CA THR A 3 1.86 -14.37 15.17
C THR A 3 2.08 -14.29 13.65
N LEU A 4 3.27 -13.88 13.20
CA LEU A 4 3.63 -13.86 11.78
C LEU A 4 3.63 -15.27 11.17
N ALA A 5 4.13 -16.25 11.91
CA ALA A 5 4.08 -17.65 11.51
C ALA A 5 2.63 -18.12 11.30
N LEU A 6 1.73 -17.76 12.22
CA LEU A 6 0.29 -18.07 12.14
C LEU A 6 -0.38 -17.38 10.94
N ILE A 7 -0.10 -16.09 10.72
CA ILE A 7 -0.62 -15.31 9.58
C ILE A 7 -0.17 -15.95 8.27
N GLY A 8 1.12 -16.28 8.14
CA GLY A 8 1.66 -16.98 6.97
C GLY A 8 0.97 -18.31 6.75
N LEU A 9 0.87 -19.16 7.79
CA LEU A 9 0.25 -20.48 7.70
C LEU A 9 -1.22 -20.41 7.25
N ILE A 10 -2.02 -19.52 7.86
CA ILE A 10 -3.44 -19.34 7.51
C ILE A 10 -3.57 -18.75 6.10
N GLY A 11 -2.79 -17.72 5.77
CA GLY A 11 -2.78 -17.12 4.43
C GLY A 11 -2.41 -18.13 3.35
N GLY A 12 -1.45 -19.00 3.64
CA GLY A 12 -1.06 -20.12 2.78
C GLY A 12 -2.20 -21.13 2.62
N LEU A 13 -2.85 -21.54 3.71
CA LEU A 13 -3.96 -22.49 3.69
C LEU A 13 -5.12 -22.00 2.83
N VAL A 14 -5.52 -20.74 3.01
CA VAL A 14 -6.57 -20.09 2.21
C VAL A 14 -6.15 -20.00 0.76
N THR A 15 -4.90 -19.58 0.50
CA THR A 15 -4.35 -19.53 -0.86
C THR A 15 -4.40 -20.90 -1.50
N GLY A 16 -4.06 -21.98 -0.78
CA GLY A 16 -4.08 -23.36 -1.27
C GLY A 16 -5.44 -23.88 -1.73
N ILE A 17 -6.54 -23.23 -1.33
CA ILE A 17 -7.92 -23.55 -1.72
C ILE A 17 -8.44 -22.57 -2.79
N SER A 18 -7.63 -21.58 -3.17
CA SER A 18 -8.01 -20.53 -4.13
C SER A 18 -8.43 -21.11 -5.48
N PRO A 19 -9.44 -20.50 -6.16
CA PRO A 19 -9.86 -20.88 -7.51
C PRO A 19 -8.72 -20.94 -8.52
N CYS A 20 -7.61 -20.23 -8.27
CA CYS A 20 -6.42 -20.26 -9.11
C CYS A 20 -5.71 -21.62 -9.16
N ILE A 21 -5.97 -22.52 -8.21
CA ILE A 21 -5.25 -23.81 -8.07
C ILE A 21 -6.11 -24.98 -8.53
N LEU A 22 -7.43 -24.82 -8.51
CA LEU A 22 -8.39 -25.83 -8.99
C LEU A 22 -8.04 -26.37 -10.40
N PRO A 23 -7.57 -25.55 -11.37
CA PRO A 23 -7.21 -26.04 -12.70
C PRO A 23 -5.94 -26.90 -12.72
N VAL A 24 -5.05 -26.77 -11.73
CA VAL A 24 -3.78 -27.51 -11.64
C VAL A 24 -3.98 -28.84 -10.90
N LEU A 25 -5.04 -28.96 -10.09
CA LEU A 25 -5.37 -30.17 -9.33
C LEU A 25 -5.40 -31.44 -10.18
N PRO A 26 -5.98 -31.49 -11.40
CA PRO A 26 -5.94 -32.68 -12.24
C PRO A 26 -4.53 -33.18 -12.50
N VAL A 27 -3.59 -32.29 -12.80
CA VAL A 27 -2.18 -32.66 -13.06
C VAL A 27 -1.53 -33.24 -11.81
N ILE A 28 -1.79 -32.65 -10.64
CA ILE A 28 -1.29 -33.15 -9.35
C ILE A 28 -1.90 -34.52 -9.03
N PHE A 29 -3.21 -34.68 -9.24
CA PHE A 29 -3.92 -35.95 -9.06
C PHE A 29 -3.37 -37.06 -9.96
N PHE A 30 -3.09 -36.76 -11.23
CA PHE A 30 -2.49 -37.72 -12.18
C PHE A 30 -1.01 -38.00 -11.90
N SER A 31 -0.27 -37.04 -11.34
CA SER A 31 1.12 -37.27 -10.91
C SER A 31 1.23 -38.14 -9.64
N GLY A 32 0.21 -38.10 -8.77
CA GLY A 32 0.13 -38.88 -7.53
C GLY A 32 -0.46 -40.29 -7.70
N GLY A 33 -1.35 -40.49 -8.69
CA GLY A 33 -1.96 -41.77 -9.03
C GLY A 33 -1.39 -42.34 -10.32
N THR A 34 -0.53 -43.36 -10.21
CA THR A 34 -0.05 -44.26 -11.28
C THR A 34 -0.38 -43.84 -12.72
N GLN A 35 0.46 -42.99 -13.32
CA GLN A 35 0.84 -42.96 -14.74
C GLN A 35 1.42 -41.57 -15.08
N SER A 36 2.73 -41.45 -15.03
CA SER A 36 3.42 -40.51 -15.93
C SER A 36 3.27 -41.06 -17.35
N VAL A 37 2.21 -40.67 -18.04
CA VAL A 37 2.09 -40.86 -19.49
C VAL A 37 3.15 -39.96 -20.13
N ARG A 38 4.33 -40.52 -20.43
CA ARG A 38 5.02 -40.10 -21.64
C ARG A 38 4.31 -40.81 -22.78
N THR A 39 3.62 -40.04 -23.62
CA THR A 39 3.11 -40.48 -24.92
C THR A 39 4.27 -41.10 -25.70
N ALA A 40 4.24 -42.43 -25.86
CA ALA A 40 5.07 -43.14 -26.81
C ALA A 40 4.54 -42.86 -28.22
N THR A 41 5.37 -42.26 -29.06
CA THR A 41 5.19 -42.28 -30.51
C THR A 41 5.35 -43.72 -31.02
N PRO A 42 4.48 -44.24 -31.91
CA PRO A 42 4.71 -45.53 -32.54
C PRO A 42 5.80 -45.38 -33.61
N GLY A 43 6.97 -45.96 -33.37
CA GLY A 43 8.06 -46.03 -34.33
C GLY A 43 9.43 -45.81 -33.68
N VAL A 44 10.27 -46.84 -33.79
CA VAL A 44 11.68 -46.93 -33.35
C VAL A 44 11.92 -47.43 -31.90
N GLY A 45 12.29 -48.72 -31.82
CA GLY A 45 13.25 -49.24 -30.84
C GLY A 45 12.78 -49.40 -29.40
N ALA A 46 12.32 -50.61 -29.05
CA ALA A 46 12.05 -51.02 -27.68
C ALA A 46 13.31 -50.93 -26.79
N VAL A 47 13.20 -50.23 -25.66
CA VAL A 47 13.94 -50.58 -24.44
C VAL A 47 12.93 -50.62 -23.31
N ALA A 48 12.55 -51.85 -22.94
CA ALA A 48 11.68 -52.11 -21.81
C ALA A 48 12.39 -51.66 -20.53
N VAL A 49 11.80 -50.69 -19.80
CA VAL A 49 12.23 -50.39 -18.44
C VAL A 49 11.06 -50.68 -17.51
N ALA A 50 11.28 -51.70 -16.68
CA ALA A 50 10.31 -52.29 -15.77
C ALA A 50 9.67 -51.27 -14.83
N THR A 51 8.34 -51.32 -14.76
CA THR A 51 7.49 -50.55 -13.85
C THR A 51 7.70 -50.98 -12.40
N LYS A 52 8.06 -50.05 -11.49
CA LYS A 52 8.04 -50.29 -10.04
C LYS A 52 7.11 -49.31 -9.32
N ALA A 53 6.35 -49.86 -8.36
CA ALA A 53 5.29 -49.19 -7.62
C ALA A 53 5.73 -47.87 -6.98
N ALA A 54 4.88 -46.84 -7.10
CA ALA A 54 5.13 -45.51 -6.55
C ALA A 54 5.32 -45.57 -5.02
N SER A 55 6.50 -45.14 -4.54
CA SER A 55 6.83 -45.11 -3.11
C SER A 55 5.90 -44.16 -2.34
N ARG A 56 5.54 -44.52 -1.10
CA ARG A 56 4.70 -43.71 -0.21
C ARG A 56 5.28 -42.31 0.08
N ALA A 57 6.58 -42.10 -0.15
CA ALA A 57 7.27 -40.83 0.08
C ALA A 57 7.12 -39.80 -1.05
N ARG A 58 6.63 -40.19 -2.24
CA ARG A 58 6.57 -39.28 -3.41
C ARG A 58 5.78 -37.97 -3.18
N PRO A 59 4.58 -37.97 -2.58
CA PRO A 59 3.83 -36.73 -2.34
C PRO A 59 4.57 -35.75 -1.41
N TYR A 60 5.25 -36.28 -0.39
CA TYR A 60 6.05 -35.48 0.54
C TYR A 60 7.27 -34.87 -0.16
N LEU A 61 7.91 -35.59 -1.08
CA LEU A 61 9.03 -35.08 -1.87
C LEU A 61 8.60 -33.99 -2.87
N VAL A 62 7.41 -34.11 -3.47
CA VAL A 62 6.83 -33.05 -4.32
C VAL A 62 6.59 -31.78 -3.53
N ILE A 63 6.03 -31.89 -2.32
CA ILE A 63 5.79 -30.75 -1.46
C ILE A 63 7.07 -30.10 -0.97
N ALA A 64 8.06 -30.90 -0.57
CA ALA A 64 9.36 -30.38 -0.19
C ALA A 64 10.00 -29.58 -1.33
N GLY A 65 9.91 -30.07 -2.57
CA GLY A 65 10.35 -29.34 -3.76
C GLY A 65 9.56 -28.06 -4.00
N LEU A 66 8.24 -28.10 -3.83
CA LEU A 66 7.37 -26.94 -4.00
C LEU A 66 7.68 -25.84 -2.99
N VAL A 67 7.80 -26.18 -1.70
CA VAL A 67 8.13 -25.22 -0.64
C VAL A 67 9.50 -24.59 -0.90
N VAL A 68 10.51 -25.42 -1.20
CA VAL A 68 11.88 -24.93 -1.45
C VAL A 68 11.92 -24.02 -2.67
N SER A 69 11.32 -24.42 -3.80
CA SER A 69 11.32 -23.56 -4.99
C SER A 69 10.50 -22.30 -4.81
N PHE A 70 9.35 -22.39 -4.15
CA PHE A 70 8.50 -21.21 -3.91
C PHE A 70 9.24 -20.19 -3.04
N SER A 71 9.84 -20.64 -1.93
CA SER A 71 10.61 -19.75 -1.05
C SER A 71 11.83 -19.17 -1.76
N LEU A 72 12.58 -19.98 -2.52
CA LEU A 72 13.75 -19.50 -3.28
C LEU A 72 13.36 -18.50 -4.36
N VAL A 73 12.37 -18.81 -5.21
CA VAL A 73 11.96 -17.93 -6.30
C VAL A 73 11.36 -16.62 -5.77
N THR A 74 10.60 -16.68 -4.67
CA THR A 74 10.01 -15.48 -4.06
C THR A 74 11.07 -14.57 -3.43
N LEU A 75 11.99 -15.15 -2.64
CA LEU A 75 13.03 -14.36 -1.94
C LEU A 75 14.13 -13.90 -2.90
N PHE A 76 14.61 -14.77 -3.79
CA PHE A 76 15.65 -14.43 -4.75
C PHE A 76 15.12 -13.56 -5.90
N GLY A 77 13.90 -13.80 -6.36
CA GLY A 77 13.26 -13.00 -7.40
C GLY A 77 13.00 -11.56 -6.95
N SER A 78 12.55 -11.36 -5.71
CA SER A 78 12.38 -10.01 -5.15
C SER A 78 13.71 -9.28 -4.99
N LEU A 79 14.75 -9.95 -4.49
CA LEU A 79 16.10 -9.39 -4.40
C LEU A 79 16.68 -9.01 -5.78
N LEU A 80 16.52 -9.89 -6.77
CA LEU A 80 17.04 -9.66 -8.13
C LEU A 80 16.36 -8.47 -8.81
N LEU A 81 15.05 -8.31 -8.63
CA LEU A 81 14.32 -7.14 -9.15
C LEU A 81 14.82 -5.83 -8.53
N THR A 82 15.06 -5.83 -7.22
CA THR A 82 15.58 -4.66 -6.52
C THR A 82 16.97 -4.27 -7.02
N VAL A 83 17.85 -5.26 -7.25
CA VAL A 83 19.22 -5.02 -7.77
C VAL A 83 19.19 -4.53 -9.23
N LEU A 84 18.24 -5.00 -10.04
CA LEU A 84 18.10 -4.62 -11.45
C LEU A 84 17.23 -3.37 -11.69
N ASN A 85 16.70 -2.76 -10.63
CA ASN A 85 15.87 -1.55 -10.70
C ASN A 85 14.62 -1.68 -11.60
N LEU A 86 14.08 -2.90 -11.73
CA LEU A 86 12.93 -3.19 -12.60
C LEU A 86 11.59 -3.02 -11.84
N PRO A 87 10.53 -2.53 -12.50
CA PRO A 87 9.21 -2.39 -11.87
C PRO A 87 8.62 -3.75 -11.45
N GLN A 88 7.96 -3.79 -10.30
CA GLN A 88 7.40 -5.02 -9.71
C GLN A 88 6.34 -5.70 -10.60
N ASP A 89 5.72 -4.94 -11.51
CA ASP A 89 4.77 -5.48 -12.49
C ASP A 89 5.40 -6.50 -13.44
N VAL A 90 6.72 -6.46 -13.65
CA VAL A 90 7.43 -7.42 -14.53
C VAL A 90 7.26 -8.85 -14.03
N LEU A 91 7.32 -9.10 -12.71
CA LEU A 91 7.13 -10.44 -12.14
C LEU A 91 5.69 -10.94 -12.33
N ARG A 92 4.72 -10.04 -12.20
CA ARG A 92 3.31 -10.33 -12.44
C ARG A 92 3.07 -10.70 -13.90
N TRP A 93 3.56 -9.91 -14.84
CA TRP A 93 3.41 -10.16 -16.27
C TRP A 93 4.16 -11.42 -16.74
N ALA A 94 5.37 -11.64 -16.23
CA ALA A 94 6.12 -12.88 -16.48
C ALA A 94 5.33 -14.11 -15.99
N GLY A 95 4.74 -14.01 -14.79
CA GLY A 95 3.87 -15.04 -14.23
C GLY A 95 2.63 -15.35 -15.07
N ILE A 96 1.92 -14.32 -15.51
CA ILE A 96 0.75 -14.45 -16.41
C ILE A 96 1.16 -15.09 -17.73
N GLY A 97 2.30 -14.69 -18.29
CA GLY A 97 2.86 -15.27 -19.52
C GLY A 97 3.14 -16.77 -19.38
N VAL A 98 3.77 -17.19 -18.28
CA VAL A 98 4.02 -18.61 -17.99
C VAL A 98 2.71 -19.40 -17.84
N LEU A 99 1.72 -18.86 -17.12
CA LEU A 99 0.41 -19.50 -16.97
C LEU A 99 -0.33 -19.67 -18.30
N LEU A 100 -0.30 -18.66 -19.17
CA LEU A 100 -0.86 -18.74 -20.53
C LEU A 100 -0.18 -19.83 -21.36
N LEU A 101 1.16 -19.89 -21.33
CA LEU A 101 1.92 -20.90 -22.07
C LEU A 101 1.58 -22.33 -21.60
N ILE A 102 1.47 -22.55 -20.29
CA ILE A 102 1.08 -23.85 -19.73
C ILE A 102 -0.38 -24.17 -20.10
N GLY A 103 -1.30 -23.20 -19.99
CA GLY A 103 -2.69 -23.37 -20.39
C GLY A 103 -2.86 -23.78 -21.85
N ILE A 104 -2.12 -23.12 -22.76
CA ILE A 104 -2.09 -23.45 -24.19
C ILE A 104 -1.49 -24.85 -24.42
N GLY A 105 -0.41 -25.20 -23.71
CA GLY A 105 0.21 -26.53 -23.77
C GLY A 105 -0.74 -27.67 -23.35
N LEU A 106 -1.64 -27.42 -22.39
CA LEU A 106 -2.66 -28.40 -21.98
C LEU A 106 -3.76 -28.61 -23.05
N ILE A 107 -4.03 -27.62 -23.89
CA ILE A 107 -5.03 -27.70 -24.98
C ILE A 107 -4.41 -28.29 -26.25
N VAL A 108 -3.19 -27.88 -26.59
CA VAL A 108 -2.50 -28.23 -27.84
C VAL A 108 -1.21 -29.02 -27.54
N PRO A 109 -1.24 -30.36 -27.50
CA PRO A 109 -0.06 -31.18 -27.17
C PRO A 109 1.10 -31.07 -28.19
N ARG A 110 0.86 -30.52 -29.39
CA ARG A 110 1.91 -30.21 -30.37
C ARG A 110 2.75 -28.99 -29.99
N PHE A 111 2.21 -28.09 -29.15
CA PHE A 111 2.89 -26.88 -28.71
C PHE A 111 3.96 -27.18 -27.64
N GLU A 112 3.76 -28.21 -26.80
CA GLU A 112 4.76 -28.70 -25.83
C GLU A 112 6.07 -29.11 -26.53
N GLN A 113 5.99 -29.79 -27.68
CA GLN A 113 7.16 -30.23 -28.44
C GLN A 113 7.96 -29.07 -29.06
N LEU A 114 7.30 -27.93 -29.33
CA LEU A 114 7.95 -26.74 -29.86
C LEU A 114 8.66 -25.94 -28.75
N LEU A 115 8.06 -25.88 -27.56
CA LEU A 115 8.63 -25.27 -26.36
C LEU A 115 9.82 -26.06 -25.79
N GLU A 116 9.82 -27.39 -25.91
CA GLU A 116 10.90 -28.25 -25.41
C GLU A 116 12.17 -28.20 -26.29
N LYS A 117 12.04 -27.90 -27.59
CA LYS A 117 13.18 -27.80 -28.54
C LYS A 117 14.38 -26.99 -28.01
N PRO A 118 14.24 -25.74 -27.54
CA PRO A 118 15.36 -24.96 -27.01
C PRO A 118 15.98 -25.56 -25.73
N PHE A 119 15.22 -26.32 -24.94
CA PHE A 119 15.70 -26.94 -23.70
C PHE A 119 16.37 -28.31 -23.92
N THR A 120 16.26 -28.91 -25.12
CA THR A 120 16.94 -30.18 -25.45
C THR A 120 18.46 -30.07 -25.51
N TRP A 121 19.01 -28.86 -25.58
CA TRP A 121 20.45 -28.61 -25.53
C TRP A 121 21.06 -28.76 -24.12
N ILE A 122 20.22 -28.80 -23.07
CA ILE A 122 20.66 -29.03 -21.69
C ILE A 122 20.61 -30.54 -21.40
N PRO A 123 21.75 -31.22 -21.18
CA PRO A 123 21.78 -32.66 -20.97
C PRO A 123 21.05 -33.04 -19.68
N GLN A 124 19.88 -33.69 -19.82
CA GLN A 124 19.10 -34.20 -18.70
C GLN A 124 19.81 -35.42 -18.08
N ARG A 125 20.59 -35.21 -17.01
CA ARG A 125 21.06 -36.32 -16.16
C ARG A 125 19.85 -37.00 -15.54
N ASN A 126 19.59 -38.25 -15.92
CA ASN A 126 18.51 -39.09 -15.40
C ASN A 126 18.49 -39.08 -13.86
N PRO A 127 17.57 -38.38 -13.20
CA PRO A 127 17.45 -38.45 -11.76
C PRO A 127 16.70 -39.74 -11.43
N ASP A 128 17.25 -40.54 -10.54
CA ASP A 128 16.61 -41.73 -9.98
C ASP A 128 15.10 -41.52 -9.72
N ALA A 129 14.30 -42.56 -9.91
CA ALA A 129 12.83 -42.54 -9.81
C ALA A 129 12.28 -42.13 -8.42
N SER A 130 13.16 -41.89 -7.43
CA SER A 130 12.88 -41.27 -6.13
C SER A 130 12.96 -39.73 -6.15
N ARG A 131 13.84 -39.12 -6.97
CA ARG A 131 14.01 -37.66 -7.12
C ARG A 131 12.99 -37.00 -8.04
N GLY A 132 12.30 -37.78 -8.89
CA GLY A 132 11.31 -37.25 -9.84
C GLY A 132 10.15 -36.48 -9.19
N GLY A 133 9.81 -36.78 -7.93
CA GLY A 133 8.82 -36.00 -7.18
C GLY A 133 9.32 -34.62 -6.80
N PHE A 134 10.57 -34.53 -6.31
CA PHE A 134 11.17 -33.25 -5.90
C PHE A 134 11.37 -32.31 -7.09
N THR A 135 11.82 -32.82 -8.24
CA THR A 135 12.00 -32.02 -9.46
C THR A 135 10.68 -31.49 -10.00
N LEU A 136 9.61 -32.30 -9.94
CA LEU A 136 8.27 -31.85 -10.29
C LEU A 136 7.77 -30.76 -9.32
N GLY A 137 8.03 -30.94 -8.02
CA GLY A 137 7.76 -29.94 -6.99
C GLY A 137 8.47 -28.61 -7.25
N LEU A 138 9.75 -28.64 -7.63
CA LEU A 138 10.51 -27.44 -7.97
C LEU A 138 9.88 -26.68 -9.15
N ALA A 139 9.52 -27.39 -10.22
CA ALA A 139 8.88 -26.76 -11.37
C ALA A 139 7.51 -26.14 -11.01
N LEU A 140 6.71 -26.83 -10.19
CA LEU A 140 5.40 -26.34 -9.77
C LEU A 140 5.49 -25.13 -8.82
N GLY A 141 6.51 -25.06 -7.97
CA GLY A 141 6.70 -23.94 -7.03
C GLY A 141 6.92 -22.59 -7.73
N ALA A 142 7.66 -22.56 -8.83
CA ALA A 142 7.87 -21.35 -9.62
C ALA A 142 6.58 -20.85 -10.31
N VAL A 143 5.74 -21.78 -10.79
CA VAL A 143 4.45 -21.48 -11.43
C VAL A 143 3.41 -20.98 -10.41
N TYR A 144 3.62 -21.26 -9.13
CA TYR A 144 2.67 -20.93 -8.06
C TYR A 144 2.75 -19.47 -7.58
N VAL A 145 3.90 -18.83 -7.78
CA VAL A 145 4.19 -17.45 -7.37
C VAL A 145 3.14 -16.43 -7.85
N PRO A 146 2.71 -16.42 -9.13
CA PRO A 146 1.77 -15.43 -9.63
C PRO A 146 0.34 -15.59 -9.08
N CYS A 147 0.04 -16.74 -8.50
CA CYS A 147 -1.28 -17.10 -7.96
C CYS A 147 -1.39 -16.87 -6.45
N ALA A 148 -0.28 -16.58 -5.76
CA ALA A 148 -0.29 -16.26 -4.36
C ALA A 148 -0.66 -14.78 -4.22
N GLY A 149 -1.85 -14.52 -3.65
CA GLY A 149 -2.53 -13.22 -3.68
C GLY A 149 -1.87 -12.09 -2.85
N PRO A 150 -2.65 -11.20 -2.21
CA PRO A 150 -2.13 -10.01 -1.53
C PRO A 150 -1.05 -10.29 -0.46
N VAL A 151 -1.05 -11.48 0.14
CA VAL A 151 -0.04 -11.88 1.12
C VAL A 151 1.35 -12.02 0.50
N LEU A 152 1.46 -12.53 -0.73
CA LEU A 152 2.73 -12.58 -1.44
C LEU A 152 3.19 -11.18 -1.86
N ALA A 153 2.25 -10.30 -2.21
CA ALA A 153 2.57 -8.89 -2.46
C ALA A 153 3.18 -8.25 -1.20
N ALA A 154 2.61 -8.50 -0.02
CA ALA A 154 3.17 -8.03 1.24
C ALA A 154 4.58 -8.62 1.52
N ILE A 155 4.80 -9.91 1.26
CA ILE A 155 6.13 -10.55 1.39
C ILE A 155 7.13 -9.94 0.39
N THR A 156 6.71 -9.69 -0.84
CA THR A 156 7.55 -9.15 -1.91
C THR A 156 7.90 -7.68 -1.63
N VAL A 157 6.93 -6.89 -1.17
CA VAL A 157 7.14 -5.51 -0.71
C VAL A 157 8.09 -5.50 0.48
N ALA A 158 7.88 -6.36 1.48
CA ALA A 158 8.78 -6.50 2.62
C ALA A 158 10.19 -6.99 2.21
N GLY A 159 10.33 -7.77 1.14
CA GLY A 159 11.63 -8.15 0.57
C GLY A 159 12.31 -7.02 -0.20
N SER A 160 11.53 -6.16 -0.87
CA SER A 160 12.03 -5.05 -1.68
C SER A 160 12.62 -3.89 -0.88
N THR A 161 12.37 -3.83 0.44
CA THR A 161 13.00 -2.87 1.36
C THR A 161 14.47 -3.19 1.66
N GLY A 162 15.03 -4.23 1.04
CA GLY A 162 16.47 -4.54 1.05
C GLY A 162 16.96 -5.23 2.33
N ARG A 163 16.08 -5.50 3.30
CA ARG A 163 16.40 -6.26 4.52
C ARG A 163 15.56 -7.54 4.55
N ILE A 164 16.15 -8.66 4.10
CA ILE A 164 15.57 -9.99 4.33
C ILE A 164 15.72 -10.30 5.84
N GLY A 165 14.84 -9.73 6.65
CA GLY A 165 14.77 -10.00 8.07
C GLY A 165 14.29 -11.43 8.35
N THR A 166 14.57 -11.92 9.55
CA THR A 166 14.07 -13.22 10.03
C THR A 166 12.54 -13.31 9.94
N GLU A 167 11.84 -12.17 10.06
CA GLU A 167 10.39 -12.04 9.92
C GLU A 167 9.88 -12.41 8.52
N THR A 168 10.49 -11.87 7.47
CA THR A 168 10.12 -12.16 6.06
C THR A 168 10.40 -13.62 5.72
N VAL A 169 11.51 -14.17 6.20
CA VAL A 169 11.86 -15.59 6.00
C VAL A 169 10.86 -16.51 6.71
N VAL A 170 10.56 -16.23 7.97
CA VAL A 170 9.57 -17.00 8.75
C VAL A 170 8.20 -16.94 8.08
N LEU A 171 7.74 -15.75 7.69
CA LEU A 171 6.46 -15.56 7.02
C LEU A 171 6.40 -16.31 5.68
N THR A 172 7.47 -16.26 4.87
CA THR A 172 7.54 -16.94 3.58
C THR A 172 7.52 -18.46 3.73
N LEU A 173 8.29 -19.00 4.69
CA LEU A 173 8.34 -20.43 4.95
C LEU A 173 7.01 -20.96 5.49
N THR A 174 6.39 -20.25 6.45
CA THR A 174 5.11 -20.69 7.03
C THR A 174 3.97 -20.54 6.04
N PHE A 175 4.01 -19.53 5.17
CA PHE A 175 3.09 -19.39 4.03
C PHE A 175 3.23 -20.53 3.03
N ALA A 176 4.46 -20.87 2.63
CA ALA A 176 4.71 -21.98 1.72
C ALA A 176 4.23 -23.31 2.29
N VAL A 177 4.48 -23.57 3.59
CA VAL A 177 3.97 -24.74 4.31
C VAL A 177 2.44 -24.74 4.36
N GLY A 178 1.83 -23.60 4.66
CA GLY A 178 0.37 -23.45 4.70
C GLY A 178 -0.29 -23.77 3.36
N ALA A 179 0.28 -23.28 2.25
CA ALA A 179 -0.20 -23.55 0.90
C ALA A 179 -0.01 -25.01 0.47
N ALA A 180 1.01 -25.68 1.00
CA ALA A 180 1.29 -27.08 0.68
C ALA A 180 0.34 -28.07 1.36
N ILE A 181 -0.27 -27.72 2.50
CA ILE A 181 -1.14 -28.62 3.28
C ILE A 181 -2.39 -29.05 2.48
N PRO A 182 -3.20 -28.15 1.88
CA PRO A 182 -4.36 -28.53 1.07
C PRO A 182 -3.94 -29.38 -0.15
N LEU A 183 -2.84 -29.01 -0.80
CA LEU A 183 -2.29 -29.75 -1.93
C LEU A 183 -1.90 -31.18 -1.55
N LEU A 184 -1.33 -31.40 -0.36
CA LEU A 184 -1.04 -32.74 0.16
C LEU A 184 -2.31 -33.56 0.34
N VAL A 185 -3.34 -32.95 0.94
CA VAL A 185 -4.63 -33.60 1.18
C VAL A 185 -5.26 -34.02 -0.15
N PHE A 186 -5.27 -33.14 -1.16
CA PHE A 186 -5.77 -33.47 -2.49
C PHE A 186 -4.91 -34.55 -3.16
N ALA A 187 -3.58 -34.43 -3.16
CA ALA A 187 -2.70 -35.44 -3.76
C ALA A 187 -2.94 -36.85 -3.18
N LEU A 188 -3.14 -36.96 -1.86
CA LEU A 188 -3.47 -38.22 -1.19
C LEU A 188 -4.89 -38.71 -1.50
N ALA A 189 -5.87 -37.80 -1.55
CA ALA A 189 -7.25 -38.12 -1.87
C ALA A 189 -7.40 -38.65 -3.30
N GLY A 190 -6.74 -38.04 -4.28
CA GLY A 190 -6.86 -38.47 -5.67
C GLY A 190 -6.20 -39.80 -5.96
N ARG A 191 -5.17 -40.20 -5.20
CA ARG A 191 -4.63 -41.55 -5.30
C ARG A 191 -5.71 -42.60 -5.01
N ARG A 192 -6.51 -42.41 -3.95
CA ARG A 192 -7.63 -43.31 -3.61
C ARG A 192 -8.76 -43.28 -4.65
N VAL A 193 -9.05 -42.11 -5.23
CA VAL A 193 -10.11 -41.95 -6.24
C VAL A 193 -9.70 -42.54 -7.60
N ALA A 194 -8.45 -42.31 -8.03
CA ALA A 194 -7.91 -42.83 -9.29
C ALA A 194 -7.73 -44.36 -9.30
N GLU A 195 -7.52 -44.96 -8.13
CA GLU A 195 -7.52 -46.42 -7.94
C GLU A 195 -8.93 -47.02 -8.01
N ARG A 196 -9.97 -46.29 -7.58
CA ARG A 196 -11.37 -46.78 -7.54
C ARG A 196 -12.22 -46.49 -8.78
N VAL A 197 -11.95 -45.41 -9.53
CA VAL A 197 -12.88 -44.93 -10.57
C VAL A 197 -12.29 -45.06 -11.97
N GLN A 198 -12.61 -46.16 -12.67
CA GLN A 198 -12.19 -46.38 -14.07
C GLN A 198 -12.77 -45.33 -15.05
N ALA A 199 -13.93 -44.75 -14.75
CA ALA A 199 -14.55 -43.70 -15.57
C ALA A 199 -13.71 -42.42 -15.66
N PHE A 200 -12.88 -42.15 -14.64
CA PHE A 200 -11.99 -40.99 -14.60
C PHE A 200 -10.85 -41.11 -15.63
N ARG A 201 -10.37 -42.34 -15.90
CA ARG A 201 -9.34 -42.60 -16.91
C ARG A 201 -9.86 -42.41 -18.34
N LYS A 202 -11.11 -42.80 -18.61
CA LYS A 202 -11.72 -42.65 -19.96
C LYS A 202 -11.96 -41.19 -20.37
N ARG A 203 -12.05 -40.24 -19.42
CA ARG A 203 -12.29 -38.81 -19.69
C ARG A 203 -11.06 -37.91 -19.50
N GLN A 204 -9.85 -38.49 -19.36
CA GLN A 204 -8.61 -37.75 -19.11
C GLN A 204 -8.36 -36.61 -20.10
N ARG A 205 -8.61 -36.83 -21.40
CA ARG A 205 -8.43 -35.82 -22.43
C ARG A 205 -9.39 -34.64 -22.27
N GLY A 206 -10.66 -34.91 -21.93
CA GLY A 206 -11.65 -33.87 -21.65
C GLY A 206 -11.27 -33.04 -20.43
N ILE A 207 -10.88 -33.70 -19.33
CA ILE A 207 -10.48 -33.03 -18.08
C ILE A 207 -9.25 -32.13 -18.31
N ARG A 208 -8.24 -32.60 -19.07
CA ARG A 208 -7.05 -31.80 -19.39
C ARG A 208 -7.38 -30.55 -20.20
N ILE A 209 -8.23 -30.68 -21.22
CA ILE A 209 -8.62 -29.55 -22.08
C ILE A 209 -9.46 -28.55 -21.29
N THR A 210 -10.44 -29.00 -20.51
CA THR A 210 -11.25 -28.12 -19.65
C THR A 210 -10.38 -27.38 -18.64
N ALA A 211 -9.41 -28.05 -18.01
CA ALA A 211 -8.46 -27.42 -17.10
C ALA A 211 -7.58 -26.36 -17.81
N GLY A 212 -7.11 -26.64 -19.03
CA GLY A 212 -6.36 -25.67 -19.84
C GLY A 212 -7.18 -24.44 -20.21
N VAL A 213 -8.44 -24.63 -20.62
CA VAL A 213 -9.37 -23.51 -20.94
C VAL A 213 -9.64 -22.66 -19.72
N VAL A 214 -9.88 -23.27 -18.55
CA VAL A 214 -10.09 -22.55 -17.30
C VAL A 214 -8.84 -21.78 -16.87
N MET A 215 -7.64 -22.34 -17.06
CA MET A 215 -6.38 -21.62 -16.79
C MET A 215 -6.19 -20.40 -17.68
N ILE A 216 -6.48 -20.50 -18.98
CA ILE A 216 -6.37 -19.36 -19.90
C ILE A 216 -7.40 -18.28 -19.53
N ALA A 217 -8.64 -18.67 -19.22
CA ALA A 217 -9.69 -17.74 -18.79
C ALA A 217 -9.29 -17.02 -17.49
N LEU A 218 -8.67 -17.73 -16.55
CA LEU A 218 -8.15 -17.16 -15.31
C LEU A 218 -6.98 -16.20 -15.55
N ALA A 219 -6.02 -16.58 -16.41
CA ALA A 219 -4.89 -15.73 -16.76
C ALA A 219 -5.35 -14.43 -17.44
N ALA A 220 -6.35 -14.52 -18.33
CA ALA A 220 -7.02 -13.35 -18.90
C ALA A 220 -7.73 -12.53 -17.80
N GLY A 221 -8.43 -13.17 -16.86
CA GLY A 221 -9.05 -12.50 -15.71
C GLY A 221 -8.04 -11.76 -14.82
N LEU A 222 -6.84 -12.31 -14.62
CA LEU A 222 -5.76 -11.66 -13.85
C LEU A 222 -5.23 -10.38 -14.52
N VAL A 223 -5.30 -10.29 -15.86
CA VAL A 223 -4.97 -9.04 -16.58
C VAL A 223 -5.95 -7.92 -16.22
N PHE A 224 -7.24 -8.26 -16.08
CA PHE A 224 -8.31 -7.30 -15.75
C PHE A 224 -8.59 -7.16 -14.24
N ASN A 225 -7.76 -7.74 -13.36
CA ASN A 225 -7.99 -7.79 -11.90
C ASN A 225 -9.36 -8.41 -11.51
N LEU A 226 -9.88 -9.32 -12.33
CA LEU A 226 -11.19 -9.94 -12.16
C LEU A 226 -11.29 -10.82 -10.89
N PRO A 227 -10.24 -11.55 -10.48
CA PRO A 227 -10.27 -12.30 -9.21
C PRO A 227 -10.45 -11.41 -7.99
N GLN A 228 -9.88 -10.21 -7.97
CA GLN A 228 -10.07 -9.22 -6.90
C GLN A 228 -11.50 -8.69 -6.87
N LEU A 229 -12.15 -8.54 -8.03
CA LEU A 229 -13.57 -8.17 -8.12
C LEU A 229 -14.50 -9.30 -7.67
N LEU A 230 -14.23 -10.55 -8.08
CA LEU A 230 -15.02 -11.72 -7.64
C LEU A 230 -14.85 -11.99 -6.14
N GLN A 231 -13.65 -11.86 -5.60
CA GLN A 231 -13.37 -12.09 -4.18
C GLN A 231 -14.00 -11.01 -3.28
N ARG A 232 -14.29 -9.81 -3.83
CA ARG A 232 -15.10 -8.76 -3.19
C ARG A 232 -16.61 -8.98 -3.33
N ALA A 233 -17.05 -9.81 -4.28
CA ALA A 233 -18.46 -10.06 -4.58
C ALA A 233 -19.02 -11.35 -3.95
N ILE A 234 -18.16 -12.27 -3.48
CA ILE A 234 -18.59 -13.50 -2.80
C ILE A 234 -18.84 -13.20 -1.30
N PRO A 235 -20.00 -13.60 -0.74
CA PRO A 235 -20.35 -13.34 0.66
C PRO A 235 -19.32 -13.85 1.67
N ASP A 236 -18.90 -12.91 2.50
CA ASP A 236 -17.96 -12.93 3.60
C ASP A 236 -18.20 -14.03 4.67
N TYR A 237 -17.63 -15.23 4.49
CA TYR A 237 -17.51 -16.20 5.60
C TYR A 237 -16.17 -16.10 6.34
N THR A 238 -15.19 -15.41 5.76
CA THR A 238 -13.85 -15.20 6.34
C THR A 238 -13.69 -13.87 7.07
N SER A 239 -14.56 -12.87 6.83
CA SER A 239 -14.50 -11.57 7.52
C SER A 239 -14.66 -11.73 9.02
N SER A 240 -15.57 -12.59 9.51
CA SER A 240 -15.76 -12.80 10.96
C SER A 240 -14.52 -13.33 11.70
N LEU A 241 -13.64 -14.07 11.02
CA LEU A 241 -12.36 -14.54 11.54
C LEU A 241 -11.27 -13.48 11.36
N GLN A 242 -11.30 -12.76 10.24
CA GLN A 242 -10.35 -11.70 9.92
C GLN A 242 -10.57 -10.43 10.75
N ASP A 243 -11.82 -10.14 11.13
CA ASP A 243 -12.25 -9.05 12.00
C ASP A 243 -11.89 -9.34 13.46
N LYS A 244 -11.93 -10.61 13.91
CA LYS A 244 -11.41 -10.98 15.24
C LYS A 244 -9.89 -10.88 15.33
N VAL A 245 -9.18 -11.08 14.23
CA VAL A 245 -7.73 -10.89 14.16
C VAL A 245 -7.38 -9.40 14.03
N ASN A 246 -8.06 -8.66 13.14
CA ASN A 246 -7.86 -7.22 12.88
C ASN A 246 -8.30 -6.33 14.06
N ASN A 247 -9.31 -6.73 14.84
CA ASN A 247 -9.77 -5.99 16.02
C ASN A 247 -9.07 -6.40 17.32
N SER A 248 -8.10 -7.32 17.29
CA SER A 248 -7.27 -7.54 18.48
C SER A 248 -6.43 -6.29 18.73
N GLU A 249 -6.43 -5.83 19.98
CA GLU A 249 -5.72 -4.62 20.42
C GLU A 249 -4.22 -4.65 20.04
N GLN A 250 -3.65 -5.86 19.97
CA GLN A 250 -2.27 -6.13 19.55
C GLN A 250 -2.06 -6.00 18.03
N VAL A 251 -3.06 -6.32 17.21
CA VAL A 251 -3.02 -6.10 15.75
C VAL A 251 -3.29 -4.63 15.42
N ARG A 252 -4.10 -3.91 16.20
CA ARG A 252 -4.14 -2.42 16.12
C ARG A 252 -2.83 -1.77 16.54
N LYS A 253 -2.10 -2.36 17.48
CA LYS A 253 -0.73 -1.93 17.86
C LYS A 253 0.30 -2.24 16.77
N ALA A 254 0.12 -3.33 16.01
CA ALA A 254 0.99 -3.74 14.91
C ALA A 254 0.61 -3.13 13.53
N LEU A 255 -0.65 -2.72 13.35
CA LEU A 255 -1.19 -2.01 12.19
C LEU A 255 -1.30 -0.50 12.42
N ASN A 256 -0.81 -0.02 13.56
CA ASN A 256 -0.70 1.41 13.82
C ASN A 256 0.26 1.98 12.78
N LEU A 257 -0.28 2.75 11.84
CA LEU A 257 0.43 3.45 10.75
C LEU A 257 1.49 4.46 11.26
N GLY A 258 1.71 4.55 12.57
CA GLY A 258 2.74 5.36 13.22
C GLY A 258 4.11 4.69 13.30
N GLY A 259 4.54 4.07 12.20
CA GLY A 259 5.88 3.51 12.00
C GLY A 259 6.16 2.18 12.71
N LEU A 260 6.72 1.24 11.96
CA LEU A 260 7.36 0.06 12.54
C LEU A 260 8.54 0.51 13.41
N VAL A 261 8.61 0.04 14.66
CA VAL A 261 9.74 0.31 15.55
C VAL A 261 10.96 -0.44 15.04
N ASN A 262 12.06 0.28 14.84
CA ASN A 262 13.34 -0.24 14.38
C ASN A 262 14.49 0.40 15.18
N ASP A 263 15.72 -0.03 14.91
CA ASP A 263 16.89 0.46 15.65
C ASP A 263 17.17 1.96 15.49
N GLN A 264 16.71 2.58 14.40
CA GLN A 264 16.90 4.01 14.16
C GLN A 264 15.87 4.89 14.89
N ASN A 265 14.65 4.38 15.10
CA ASN A 265 13.52 5.20 15.55
C ASN A 265 12.94 4.80 16.91
N LYS A 266 13.51 3.78 17.55
CA LYS A 266 13.07 3.29 18.86
C LYS A 266 13.12 4.36 19.95
N ASP A 267 14.10 5.26 19.89
CA ASP A 267 14.33 6.27 20.93
C ASP A 267 13.48 7.53 20.74
N LEU A 268 12.74 7.66 19.62
CA LEU A 268 11.87 8.82 19.36
C LEU A 268 10.76 8.98 20.41
N ASP A 269 10.36 7.90 21.08
CA ASP A 269 9.35 7.92 22.14
C ASP A 269 9.83 8.53 23.47
N LYS A 270 11.12 8.86 23.58
CA LYS A 270 11.69 9.61 24.71
C LYS A 270 11.37 11.09 24.65
N CYS A 271 11.03 11.63 23.47
CA CYS A 271 10.57 13.00 23.35
C CYS A 271 9.05 13.04 23.54
N SER A 272 8.57 14.04 24.27
CA SER A 272 7.16 14.39 24.37
C SER A 272 6.73 15.29 23.21
N ASP A 273 5.44 15.31 22.92
CA ASP A 273 4.88 16.13 21.86
C ASP A 273 4.85 17.61 22.28
N GLY A 274 5.62 18.45 21.58
CA GLY A 274 5.64 19.89 21.78
C GLY A 274 6.31 20.35 23.07
N ALA A 275 7.29 19.61 23.59
CA ALA A 275 7.99 19.96 24.83
C ALA A 275 8.51 21.42 24.82
N PRO A 276 8.33 22.19 25.91
CA PRO A 276 8.79 23.59 25.97
C PRO A 276 10.31 23.76 26.15
N GLU A 277 11.01 22.66 26.36
CA GLU A 277 12.45 22.56 26.59
C GLU A 277 13.03 21.46 25.70
N LEU A 278 14.35 21.52 25.43
CA LEU A 278 15.03 20.53 24.61
C LEU A 278 15.09 19.17 25.34
N GLU A 279 14.62 18.13 24.68
CA GLU A 279 14.74 16.74 25.12
C GLU A 279 15.85 16.03 24.34
N SER A 280 16.04 14.72 24.53
CA SER A 280 17.02 13.94 23.75
C SER A 280 16.45 12.56 23.44
N CYS A 281 16.03 12.38 22.19
CA CYS A 281 15.32 11.19 21.72
C CYS A 281 16.08 10.40 20.66
N GLY A 282 17.41 10.35 20.81
CA GLY A 282 18.29 9.54 19.98
C GLY A 282 18.67 10.19 18.66
N THR A 283 19.52 9.51 17.90
CA THR A 283 19.97 9.98 16.59
C THR A 283 18.79 10.03 15.62
N ALA A 284 18.72 11.11 14.82
CA ALA A 284 17.72 11.24 13.77
C ALA A 284 17.73 10.03 12.82
N PRO A 285 16.57 9.38 12.59
CA PRO A 285 16.46 8.31 11.58
C PRO A 285 16.86 8.81 10.19
N ASP A 286 17.23 7.90 9.28
CA ASP A 286 17.59 8.33 7.93
C ASP A 286 16.33 8.78 7.14
N ILE A 287 16.51 9.78 6.28
CA ILE A 287 15.54 10.12 5.23
C ILE A 287 15.67 9.04 4.15
N THR A 288 14.63 8.20 4.01
CA THR A 288 14.68 6.99 3.17
C THR A 288 13.51 6.94 2.20
N GLY A 289 13.72 6.24 1.08
CA GLY A 289 12.66 6.01 0.10
C GLY A 289 12.15 7.29 -0.55
N VAL A 290 12.98 8.33 -0.69
CA VAL A 290 12.65 9.56 -1.42
C VAL A 290 12.76 9.31 -2.92
N GLN A 291 11.70 9.61 -3.67
CA GLN A 291 11.67 9.40 -5.12
C GLN A 291 12.42 10.50 -5.88
N GLN A 292 12.28 11.74 -5.40
CA GLN A 292 12.85 12.92 -6.04
C GLN A 292 13.00 14.04 -5.00
N TRP A 293 14.01 14.88 -5.22
CA TRP A 293 14.23 16.09 -4.45
C TRP A 293 13.90 17.32 -5.29
N LEU A 294 13.26 18.31 -4.67
CA LEU A 294 13.05 19.64 -5.23
C LEU A 294 13.92 20.63 -4.46
N ASN A 295 14.31 21.73 -5.11
CA ASN A 295 15.16 22.80 -4.57
C ASN A 295 16.58 22.36 -4.11
N SER A 296 16.95 21.09 -4.23
CA SER A 296 18.30 20.60 -3.94
C SER A 296 18.61 19.26 -4.61
N GLN A 297 19.88 18.89 -4.59
CA GLN A 297 20.28 17.48 -4.72
C GLN A 297 19.88 16.70 -3.45
N PRO A 298 19.86 15.35 -3.48
CA PRO A 298 19.59 14.54 -2.31
C PRO A 298 20.49 14.89 -1.12
N LEU A 299 19.91 15.03 0.06
CA LEU A 299 20.63 15.33 1.30
C LEU A 299 20.68 14.11 2.22
N ASP A 300 21.87 13.82 2.74
CA ASP A 300 22.09 12.88 3.83
C ASP A 300 22.27 13.65 5.14
N LEU A 301 21.47 13.34 6.16
CA LEU A 301 21.55 13.98 7.48
C LEU A 301 22.94 13.90 8.12
N LYS A 302 23.75 12.89 7.77
CA LYS A 302 25.14 12.77 8.25
C LYS A 302 26.04 13.87 7.69
N THR A 303 25.76 14.33 6.46
CA THR A 303 26.51 15.44 5.84
C THR A 303 26.10 16.80 6.40
N LEU A 304 24.97 16.87 7.11
CA LEU A 304 24.45 18.09 7.73
C LEU A 304 24.89 18.25 9.20
N ARG A 305 25.75 17.36 9.71
CA ARG A 305 26.36 17.52 11.04
C ARG A 305 27.07 18.87 11.14
N GLY A 306 26.95 19.53 12.29
CA GLY A 306 27.36 20.92 12.49
C GLY A 306 26.28 21.96 12.22
N LYS A 307 25.15 21.58 11.58
CA LYS A 307 23.97 22.44 11.40
C LYS A 307 22.83 21.97 12.28
N VAL A 308 21.95 22.90 12.65
CA VAL A 308 20.64 22.56 13.19
C VAL A 308 19.74 22.19 12.03
N VAL A 309 19.07 21.04 12.08
CA VAL A 309 18.20 20.57 11.00
C VAL A 309 16.76 20.51 11.50
N MET A 310 15.83 21.02 10.70
CA MET A 310 14.39 20.88 10.95
C MET A 310 13.77 20.08 9.81
N LEU A 311 13.10 18.98 10.13
CA LEU A 311 12.25 18.26 9.20
C LEU A 311 10.81 18.70 9.37
N ASP A 312 10.23 19.22 8.30
CA ASP A 312 8.84 19.68 8.21
C ASP A 312 8.04 18.70 7.35
N PHE A 313 7.21 17.87 7.99
CA PHE A 313 6.32 16.94 7.29
C PHE A 313 5.04 17.66 6.87
N TRP A 314 4.81 17.73 5.57
CA TRP A 314 3.71 18.51 5.01
C TRP A 314 3.07 17.82 3.80
N ALA A 315 1.83 18.23 3.50
CA ALA A 315 1.10 17.90 2.28
C ALA A 315 0.48 19.19 1.76
N TYR A 316 0.57 19.44 0.45
CA TYR A 316 0.27 20.78 -0.04
C TYR A 316 -1.23 21.13 0.00
N SER A 317 -2.12 20.13 -0.08
CA SER A 317 -3.58 20.36 0.01
C SER A 317 -4.09 20.45 1.46
N CYS A 318 -3.24 20.16 2.45
CA CYS A 318 -3.59 20.21 3.87
C CYS A 318 -3.63 21.66 4.39
N ILE A 319 -4.80 22.13 4.82
CA ILE A 319 -4.94 23.52 5.30
C ILE A 319 -4.08 23.84 6.53
N ASN A 320 -3.92 22.88 7.44
CA ASN A 320 -3.09 23.05 8.63
C ASN A 320 -1.62 23.25 8.22
N CYS A 321 -1.16 22.54 7.18
CA CYS A 321 0.17 22.76 6.60
C CYS A 321 0.24 24.15 5.94
N GLN A 322 -0.76 24.55 5.16
CA GLN A 322 -0.78 25.87 4.51
C GLN A 322 -0.67 27.03 5.52
N ARG A 323 -1.26 26.90 6.72
CA ARG A 323 -1.11 27.89 7.81
C ARG A 323 0.24 27.79 8.54
N SER A 324 0.81 26.59 8.62
CA SER A 324 2.11 26.36 9.27
C SER A 324 3.32 26.80 8.41
N VAL A 325 3.26 26.58 7.10
CA VAL A 325 4.36 26.86 6.16
C VAL A 325 4.88 28.30 6.19
N PRO A 326 4.05 29.36 6.33
CA PRO A 326 4.53 30.73 6.54
C PRO A 326 5.51 30.88 7.71
N HIS A 327 5.29 30.18 8.83
CA HIS A 327 6.21 30.20 9.96
C HIS A 327 7.52 29.49 9.62
N VAL A 328 7.45 28.33 8.98
CA VAL A 328 8.63 27.54 8.59
C VAL A 328 9.50 28.29 7.57
N THR A 329 8.88 28.89 6.56
CA THR A 329 9.58 29.71 5.54
C THR A 329 10.22 30.96 6.15
N ALA A 330 9.59 31.58 7.14
CA ALA A 330 10.19 32.70 7.86
C ALA A 330 11.39 32.27 8.71
N TRP A 331 11.33 31.12 9.39
CA TRP A 331 12.48 30.59 10.14
C TRP A 331 13.64 30.21 9.23
N ASP A 332 13.37 29.52 8.13
CA ASP A 332 14.38 29.21 7.12
C ASP A 332 15.05 30.51 6.63
N LYS A 333 14.28 31.51 6.21
CA LYS A 333 14.83 32.80 5.78
C LYS A 333 15.64 33.51 6.87
N ALA A 334 15.18 33.49 8.12
CA ALA A 334 15.83 34.19 9.22
C ALA A 334 17.12 33.50 9.69
N TYR A 335 17.16 32.16 9.66
CA TYR A 335 18.18 31.39 10.36
C TYR A 335 19.07 30.53 9.46
N ARG A 336 18.81 30.46 8.15
CA ARG A 336 19.61 29.67 7.20
C ARG A 336 21.10 30.04 7.25
N ASP A 337 21.42 31.34 7.25
CA ASP A 337 22.81 31.82 7.31
C ASP A 337 23.45 31.66 8.71
N ALA A 338 22.62 31.48 9.73
CA ALA A 338 23.07 31.23 11.11
C ALA A 338 23.37 29.74 11.38
N GLY A 339 22.98 28.83 10.47
CA GLY A 339 23.23 27.39 10.60
C GLY A 339 21.98 26.51 10.62
N LEU A 340 20.79 27.06 10.39
CA LEU A 340 19.57 26.25 10.25
C LEU A 340 19.48 25.64 8.84
N GLN A 341 19.10 24.37 8.75
CA GLN A 341 18.74 23.70 7.52
C GLN A 341 17.32 23.14 7.66
N VAL A 342 16.36 23.73 6.95
CA VAL A 342 15.01 23.18 6.84
C VAL A 342 14.98 22.17 5.68
N ILE A 343 14.28 21.06 5.87
CA ILE A 343 13.94 20.08 4.82
C ILE A 343 12.45 19.79 4.92
N GLY A 344 11.70 20.13 3.88
CA GLY A 344 10.29 19.76 3.77
C GLY A 344 10.16 18.32 3.31
N VAL A 345 9.69 17.42 4.17
CA VAL A 345 9.34 16.05 3.78
C VAL A 345 7.89 16.06 3.29
N HIS A 346 7.71 16.12 1.98
CA HIS A 346 6.38 16.09 1.39
C HIS A 346 5.86 14.64 1.36
N SER A 347 5.01 14.30 2.31
CA SER A 347 4.37 12.99 2.44
C SER A 347 2.91 13.11 1.99
N PRO A 348 2.51 12.52 0.86
CA PRO A 348 1.20 12.78 0.25
C PRO A 348 0.06 12.08 1.01
N GLU A 349 -1.02 12.81 1.26
CA GLU A 349 -2.29 12.29 1.75
C GLU A 349 -3.13 11.68 0.61
N TYR A 350 -3.09 12.30 -0.56
CA TYR A 350 -3.85 11.90 -1.74
C TYR A 350 -2.97 11.46 -2.91
N ALA A 351 -3.52 10.66 -3.82
CA ALA A 351 -2.78 10.16 -4.98
C ALA A 351 -2.25 11.29 -5.88
N PHE A 352 -3.00 12.37 -6.05
CA PHE A 352 -2.58 13.51 -6.89
C PHE A 352 -1.39 14.28 -6.30
N GLU A 353 -1.15 14.16 -5.00
CA GLU A 353 -0.02 14.81 -4.33
C GLU A 353 1.30 14.06 -4.55
N LYS A 354 1.25 12.88 -5.19
CA LYS A 354 2.47 12.16 -5.60
C LYS A 354 3.11 12.74 -6.85
N GLU A 355 2.39 13.58 -7.59
CA GLU A 355 2.86 14.15 -8.85
C GLU A 355 3.88 15.27 -8.59
N PRO A 356 5.16 15.12 -9.00
CA PRO A 356 6.21 16.09 -8.67
C PRO A 356 5.91 17.51 -9.14
N ASP A 357 5.26 17.68 -10.30
CA ASP A 357 4.95 19.00 -10.85
C ASP A 357 3.89 19.75 -10.01
N ASN A 358 2.91 19.02 -9.45
CA ASN A 358 1.92 19.59 -8.54
C ASN A 358 2.59 20.09 -7.25
N VAL A 359 3.47 19.28 -6.67
CA VAL A 359 4.21 19.65 -5.45
C VAL A 359 5.14 20.83 -5.72
N ALA A 360 5.83 20.84 -6.86
CA ALA A 360 6.70 21.95 -7.25
C ALA A 360 5.92 23.26 -7.46
N ALA A 361 4.72 23.20 -8.04
CA ALA A 361 3.86 24.36 -8.18
C ALA A 361 3.40 24.89 -6.82
N ALA A 362 2.95 24.02 -5.92
CA ALA A 362 2.53 24.42 -4.59
C ALA A 362 3.69 24.97 -3.74
N ALA A 363 4.88 24.35 -3.79
CA ALA A 363 6.07 24.85 -3.11
C ALA A 363 6.43 26.27 -3.55
N ARG A 364 6.32 26.58 -4.85
CA ARG A 364 6.50 27.96 -5.36
C ARG A 364 5.43 28.91 -4.82
N ASN A 365 4.17 28.49 -4.82
CA ASN A 365 3.06 29.32 -4.33
C ASN A 365 3.18 29.65 -2.83
N PHE A 366 3.71 28.72 -2.03
CA PHE A 366 3.94 28.93 -0.61
C PHE A 366 5.29 29.60 -0.29
N GLY A 367 6.10 29.93 -1.30
CA GLY A 367 7.42 30.55 -1.09
C GLY A 367 8.46 29.59 -0.48
N ILE A 368 8.27 28.28 -0.60
CA ILE A 368 9.20 27.27 -0.13
C ILE A 368 10.42 27.23 -1.05
N THR A 369 11.55 27.71 -0.53
CA THR A 369 12.86 27.69 -1.23
C THR A 369 13.85 26.71 -0.60
N TYR A 370 13.51 26.14 0.56
CA TYR A 370 14.32 25.10 1.20
C TYR A 370 14.15 23.75 0.47
N PRO A 371 15.10 22.81 0.64
CA PRO A 371 15.02 21.45 0.12
C PRO A 371 13.69 20.76 0.40
N VAL A 372 13.11 20.09 -0.60
CA VAL A 372 11.89 19.29 -0.42
C VAL A 372 12.15 17.86 -0.88
N ALA A 373 11.89 16.89 0.00
CA ALA A 373 11.96 15.46 -0.29
C ALA A 373 10.57 14.89 -0.58
N LEU A 374 10.36 14.32 -1.77
CA LEU A 374 9.11 13.66 -2.13
C LEU A 374 9.07 12.24 -1.56
N ASP A 375 8.29 12.04 -0.49
CA ASP A 375 8.12 10.78 0.23
C ASP A 375 6.84 10.04 -0.22
N ASN A 376 6.73 9.78 -1.53
CA ASN A 376 5.51 9.26 -2.17
C ASN A 376 5.11 7.85 -1.71
N ASN A 377 6.06 7.13 -1.12
CA ASN A 377 5.86 5.79 -0.57
C ASN A 377 5.78 5.78 0.97
N LEU A 378 5.78 6.95 1.62
CA LEU A 378 5.73 7.11 3.07
C LEU A 378 6.89 6.38 3.79
N GLY A 379 8.04 6.25 3.13
CA GLY A 379 9.22 5.58 3.67
C GLY A 379 9.84 6.38 4.80
N THR A 380 10.04 7.68 4.58
CA THR A 380 10.56 8.60 5.61
C THR A 380 9.52 8.82 6.70
N TRP A 381 8.25 9.07 6.34
CA TRP A 381 7.12 9.14 7.27
C TRP A 381 7.07 7.96 8.24
N THR A 382 7.15 6.74 7.70
CA THR A 382 7.14 5.50 8.49
C THR A 382 8.40 5.39 9.35
N ASN A 383 9.59 5.73 8.81
CA ASN A 383 10.84 5.65 9.57
C ASN A 383 10.86 6.63 10.74
N TYR A 384 10.26 7.80 10.58
CA TYR A 384 10.11 8.82 11.63
C TYR A 384 8.94 8.58 12.58
N ARG A 385 8.17 7.50 12.36
CA ARG A 385 6.98 7.15 13.16
C ARG A 385 5.93 8.26 13.18
N ASN A 386 5.91 9.11 12.15
CA ASN A 386 4.99 10.23 12.06
C ASN A 386 3.54 9.75 11.85
N ARG A 387 2.58 10.60 12.23
CA ARG A 387 1.14 10.31 12.19
C ARG A 387 0.29 11.50 11.75
N TYR A 388 0.86 12.69 11.65
CA TYR A 388 0.10 13.92 11.49
C TYR A 388 0.71 14.87 10.47
N TRP A 389 -0.16 15.71 9.90
CA TRP A 389 0.18 16.84 9.07
C TRP A 389 -0.34 18.13 9.74
N PRO A 390 0.50 19.16 9.95
CA PRO A 390 1.96 19.12 9.84
C PRO A 390 2.61 18.34 10.99
N ALA A 391 3.90 18.06 10.87
CA ALA A 391 4.74 17.59 11.99
C ALA A 391 6.18 18.06 11.84
N HIS A 392 6.80 18.47 12.95
CA HIS A 392 8.14 19.04 12.97
C HIS A 392 9.08 18.22 13.86
N TYR A 393 10.27 17.91 13.34
CA TYR A 393 11.34 17.26 14.08
C TYR A 393 12.59 18.14 14.05
N LEU A 394 13.02 18.60 15.22
CA LEU A 394 14.20 19.44 15.37
C LEU A 394 15.40 18.60 15.79
N ILE A 395 16.49 18.76 15.06
CA ILE A 395 17.71 17.94 15.16
C ILE A 395 18.88 18.89 15.42
N ASP A 396 19.70 18.58 16.43
CA ASP A 396 20.88 19.39 16.76
C ASP A 396 22.07 19.14 15.81
N ALA A 397 23.15 19.90 16.01
CA ALA A 397 24.39 19.80 15.24
C ALA A 397 25.06 18.42 15.32
N GLN A 398 24.81 17.65 16.38
CA GLN A 398 25.30 16.28 16.57
C GLN A 398 24.37 15.25 15.90
N GLY A 399 23.23 15.70 15.38
CA GLY A 399 22.23 14.89 14.70
C GLY A 399 21.31 14.12 15.62
N THR A 400 21.15 14.58 16.85
CA THR A 400 20.20 14.02 17.83
C THR A 400 18.88 14.76 17.68
N VAL A 401 17.76 14.05 17.73
CA VAL A 401 16.44 14.69 17.77
C VAL A 401 16.25 15.27 19.17
N ARG A 402 15.90 16.56 19.23
CA ARG A 402 15.80 17.34 20.47
C ARG A 402 14.41 17.89 20.74
N HIS A 403 13.54 17.90 19.74
CA HIS A 403 12.15 18.31 19.88
C HIS A 403 11.32 17.69 18.76
N ILE A 404 10.12 17.22 19.11
CA ILE A 404 9.13 16.68 18.18
C ILE A 404 7.83 17.44 18.45
N LYS A 405 7.18 17.94 17.39
CA LYS A 405 5.90 18.63 17.48
C LYS A 405 4.95 18.05 16.45
N PHE A 406 3.82 17.53 16.91
CA PHE A 406 2.73 17.08 16.04
C PHE A 406 1.63 18.12 15.95
N GLY A 407 1.08 18.28 14.74
CA GLY A 407 0.00 19.21 14.46
C GLY A 407 0.46 20.66 14.33
N GLU A 408 -0.52 21.52 14.09
CA GLU A 408 -0.36 22.97 13.91
C GLU A 408 -0.20 23.69 15.27
N GLY A 409 0.55 24.79 15.28
CA GLY A 409 0.69 25.68 16.44
C GLY A 409 2.01 25.55 17.22
N ASP A 410 2.05 26.21 18.39
CA ASP A 410 3.22 26.33 19.28
C ASP A 410 4.49 26.90 18.62
N TYR A 411 4.32 27.76 17.61
CA TYR A 411 5.42 28.34 16.83
C TYR A 411 6.47 29.05 17.69
N LYS A 412 6.04 29.77 18.73
CA LYS A 412 6.95 30.47 19.65
C LYS A 412 7.85 29.52 20.43
N VAL A 413 7.32 28.35 20.81
CA VAL A 413 8.09 27.32 21.51
C VAL A 413 9.13 26.74 20.58
N THR A 414 8.72 26.29 19.39
CA THR A 414 9.65 25.69 18.42
C THR A 414 10.73 26.69 17.98
N GLU A 415 10.38 27.96 17.73
CA GLU A 415 11.36 28.99 17.37
C GLU A 415 12.37 29.26 18.50
N LYS A 416 11.92 29.31 19.76
CA LYS A 416 12.82 29.42 20.92
C LYS A 416 13.84 28.29 20.93
N LEU A 417 13.40 27.06 20.69
CA LEU A 417 14.28 25.87 20.67
C LEU A 417 15.22 25.87 19.47
N ILE A 418 14.78 26.32 18.28
CA ILE A 418 15.64 26.53 17.11
C ILE A 418 16.78 27.49 17.48
N ARG A 419 16.46 28.64 18.07
CA ARG A 419 17.45 29.66 18.45
C ARG A 419 18.44 29.13 19.49
N GLN A 420 17.95 28.36 20.47
CA GLN A 420 18.80 27.71 21.47
C GLN A 420 19.78 26.72 20.82
N LEU A 421 19.31 25.85 19.92
CA LEU A 421 20.18 24.90 19.24
C LEU A 421 21.19 25.57 18.30
N LEU A 422 20.86 26.72 17.72
CA LEU A 422 21.80 27.49 16.89
C LEU A 422 22.94 28.07 17.74
N ASP A 423 22.64 28.57 18.95
CA ASP A 423 23.67 29.02 19.89
C ASP A 423 24.49 27.83 20.43
N ASP A 424 23.86 26.69 20.75
CA ASP A 424 24.56 25.47 21.15
C ASP A 424 25.52 24.97 20.05
N ALA A 425 25.11 25.06 18.78
CA ALA A 425 25.90 24.64 17.63
C ALA A 425 27.08 25.59 17.36
N LYS A 426 26.89 26.90 17.56
CA LYS A 426 27.90 27.94 17.36
C LYS A 426 27.75 29.03 18.43
N PRO A 427 28.41 28.85 19.60
CA PRO A 427 28.29 29.79 20.71
C PRO A 427 28.63 31.22 20.31
N GLY A 428 27.71 32.16 20.61
CA GLY A 428 27.87 33.57 20.27
C GLY A 428 27.49 33.92 18.83
N VAL A 429 26.78 33.03 18.12
CA VAL A 429 26.19 33.34 16.80
C VAL A 429 25.21 34.51 16.94
N ARG A 430 25.34 35.50 16.04
CA ARG A 430 24.41 36.64 16.01
C ARG A 430 23.14 36.22 15.29
N LEU A 431 22.07 36.00 16.04
CA LEU A 431 20.74 35.72 15.50
C LEU A 431 19.96 37.03 15.27
N PRO A 432 19.11 37.11 14.23
CA PRO A 432 18.14 38.20 14.11
C PRO A 432 17.11 38.18 15.26
N ALA A 433 16.21 39.16 15.30
CA ALA A 433 15.04 39.09 16.17
C ALA A 433 14.17 37.86 15.81
N ALA A 434 13.36 37.39 16.76
CA ALA A 434 12.37 36.36 16.48
C ALA A 434 11.40 36.83 15.39
N THR A 435 10.86 35.89 14.62
CA THR A 435 10.02 36.21 13.45
C THR A 435 8.69 36.86 13.83
N GLU A 436 8.16 36.55 15.03
CA GLU A 436 6.96 37.15 15.63
C GLU A 436 5.74 37.19 14.68
N LEU A 437 5.60 36.17 13.83
CA LEU A 437 4.42 35.99 12.99
C LEU A 437 3.18 35.75 13.85
N ALA A 438 2.03 36.28 13.40
CA ALA A 438 0.74 36.04 14.04
C ALA A 438 0.42 34.53 14.01
N ASP A 439 -0.03 34.01 15.15
CA ASP A 439 -0.47 32.63 15.29
C ASP A 439 -1.98 32.57 15.10
N ASP A 440 -2.39 32.14 13.90
CA ASP A 440 -3.80 31.99 13.51
C ASP A 440 -4.32 30.55 13.75
N THR A 441 -3.63 29.74 14.57
CA THR A 441 -4.00 28.33 14.82
C THR A 441 -5.37 28.25 15.53
N PRO A 442 -6.35 27.52 14.96
CA PRO A 442 -7.64 27.30 15.63
C PRO A 442 -7.49 26.44 16.90
N VAL A 443 -8.27 26.75 17.93
CA VAL A 443 -8.29 25.95 19.16
C VAL A 443 -8.98 24.59 18.90
N VAL A 444 -8.34 23.50 19.34
CA VAL A 444 -8.86 22.13 19.17
C VAL A 444 -10.21 21.99 19.87
N GLY A 445 -11.23 21.56 19.13
CA GLY A 445 -12.60 21.39 19.63
C GLY A 445 -13.53 22.57 19.36
N ASP A 446 -12.99 23.74 19.01
CA ASP A 446 -13.79 24.91 18.61
C ASP A 446 -14.19 24.87 17.13
N ILE A 447 -13.50 24.05 16.33
CA ILE A 447 -13.79 23.86 14.92
C ILE A 447 -14.19 22.41 14.58
N THR A 448 -14.99 22.25 13.53
CA THR A 448 -15.30 20.95 12.96
C THR A 448 -14.01 20.25 12.56
N ARG A 449 -13.90 18.96 12.89
CA ARG A 449 -12.79 18.12 12.43
C ARG A 449 -12.82 17.97 10.91
N GLU A 450 -11.67 17.69 10.31
CA GLU A 450 -11.62 17.39 8.87
C GLU A 450 -12.64 16.30 8.49
N THR A 451 -13.40 16.59 7.44
CA THR A 451 -14.53 15.79 6.98
C THR A 451 -14.16 15.09 5.69
N TYR A 452 -13.66 13.86 5.79
CA TYR A 452 -13.32 13.04 4.63
C TYR A 452 -14.55 12.46 3.94
N LEU A 453 -14.59 12.59 2.62
CA LEU A 453 -15.66 12.10 1.76
C LEU A 453 -15.36 10.70 1.20
N GLY A 454 -14.09 10.31 1.08
CA GLY A 454 -13.72 8.95 0.67
C GLY A 454 -14.26 7.85 1.59
N SER A 455 -14.58 6.68 1.03
CA SER A 455 -15.29 5.62 1.76
C SER A 455 -14.52 5.03 2.95
N THR A 456 -13.19 5.12 2.96
CA THR A 456 -12.31 4.49 3.97
C THR A 456 -12.01 5.37 5.17
N LYS A 457 -12.01 6.71 5.00
CA LYS A 457 -11.67 7.67 6.05
C LYS A 457 -12.89 8.42 6.62
N ARG A 458 -14.12 8.16 6.13
CA ARG A 458 -15.29 8.92 6.58
C ARG A 458 -15.58 8.70 8.08
N VAL A 459 -15.85 9.80 8.80
CA VAL A 459 -16.06 9.79 10.25
C VAL A 459 -17.39 10.40 10.70
N ASN A 460 -18.00 11.26 9.88
CA ASN A 460 -19.15 12.10 10.26
C ASN A 460 -20.21 12.21 9.15
N PHE A 461 -20.43 11.12 8.42
CA PHE A 461 -21.56 11.01 7.49
C PHE A 461 -22.88 10.85 8.29
N ALA A 462 -23.87 11.69 8.00
CA ALA A 462 -25.15 11.73 8.70
C ALA A 462 -26.28 10.89 8.06
N GLY A 463 -26.05 10.34 6.86
CA GLY A 463 -27.03 9.47 6.20
C GLY A 463 -27.10 8.08 6.83
N THR A 464 -28.24 7.41 6.64
CA THR A 464 -28.46 6.03 7.09
C THR A 464 -28.04 5.00 6.04
N GLU A 465 -27.75 5.45 4.83
CA GLU A 465 -27.38 4.61 3.70
C GLU A 465 -26.00 3.98 3.85
N ALA A 466 -25.81 2.80 3.26
CA ALA A 466 -24.54 2.11 3.25
C ALA A 466 -23.49 2.87 2.43
N TYR A 467 -22.56 3.54 3.10
CA TYR A 467 -21.50 4.34 2.49
C TYR A 467 -20.30 3.45 2.10
N THR A 468 -20.40 2.67 1.04
CA THR A 468 -19.31 1.80 0.54
C THR A 468 -18.89 2.20 -0.87
N SER A 469 -17.69 1.82 -1.31
CA SER A 469 -17.23 2.14 -2.66
C SER A 469 -18.17 1.58 -3.74
N GLY A 470 -18.29 2.30 -4.86
CA GLY A 470 -19.22 2.01 -5.94
C GLY A 470 -20.21 3.14 -6.16
N GLU A 471 -21.10 2.93 -7.13
CA GLU A 471 -22.13 3.90 -7.49
C GLU A 471 -23.38 3.74 -6.64
N LYS A 472 -23.85 4.84 -6.05
CA LYS A 472 -24.95 4.87 -5.08
C LYS A 472 -25.70 6.19 -5.18
N SER A 473 -27.00 6.13 -4.91
CA SER A 473 -27.83 7.32 -4.75
C SER A 473 -28.10 7.59 -3.28
N PHE A 474 -28.10 8.87 -2.92
CA PHE A 474 -28.29 9.33 -1.55
C PHE A 474 -29.40 10.38 -1.48
N GLN A 475 -29.97 10.55 -0.29
CA GLN A 475 -30.92 11.61 0.03
C GLN A 475 -30.53 12.32 1.32
N PHE A 476 -30.85 13.61 1.43
CA PHE A 476 -30.60 14.31 2.68
C PHE A 476 -31.51 13.76 3.79
N PRO A 477 -30.96 13.52 5.00
CA PRO A 477 -31.77 13.13 6.14
C PRO A 477 -32.67 14.30 6.57
N GLU A 478 -33.82 13.98 7.17
CA GLU A 478 -34.74 15.00 7.72
C GLU A 478 -34.04 15.87 8.78
N ASN A 479 -33.21 15.24 9.61
CA ASN A 479 -32.43 15.89 10.65
C ASN A 479 -30.95 15.55 10.48
N GLN A 480 -30.11 16.58 10.38
CA GLN A 480 -28.65 16.45 10.28
C GLN A 480 -28.01 17.10 11.50
N GLY A 481 -27.19 16.35 12.24
CA GLY A 481 -26.47 16.87 13.41
C GLY A 481 -25.44 17.94 13.04
N THR A 482 -24.91 18.65 14.04
CA THR A 482 -23.75 19.53 13.85
C THR A 482 -22.51 18.71 13.50
N ASP A 483 -21.51 19.33 12.89
CA ASP A 483 -20.20 18.71 12.58
C ASP A 483 -20.32 17.45 11.70
N SER A 484 -21.27 17.44 10.76
CA SER A 484 -21.60 16.29 9.92
C SER A 484 -21.92 16.67 8.48
N PHE A 485 -21.78 15.71 7.56
CA PHE A 485 -22.15 15.89 6.16
C PHE A 485 -23.19 14.86 5.69
N ALA A 486 -24.01 15.23 4.72
CA ALA A 486 -24.96 14.37 4.04
C ALA A 486 -24.85 14.54 2.52
N LEU A 487 -25.26 13.53 1.76
CA LEU A 487 -25.21 13.52 0.31
C LEU A 487 -26.63 13.47 -0.26
N ALA A 488 -26.83 14.07 -1.43
CA ALA A 488 -28.02 13.89 -2.24
C ALA A 488 -27.63 13.71 -3.72
N GLY A 489 -28.39 12.88 -4.43
CA GLY A 489 -28.12 12.54 -5.84
C GLY A 489 -27.25 11.31 -6.00
N SER A 490 -26.84 11.03 -7.24
CA SER A 490 -26.03 9.86 -7.60
C SER A 490 -24.54 10.16 -7.54
N TRP A 491 -23.84 9.37 -6.73
CA TRP A 491 -22.42 9.50 -6.46
C TRP A 491 -21.70 8.18 -6.72
N LYS A 492 -20.54 8.28 -7.35
CA LYS A 492 -19.52 7.23 -7.36
C LYS A 492 -18.57 7.45 -6.19
N LEU A 493 -18.61 6.55 -5.22
CA LEU A 493 -17.72 6.55 -4.06
C LEU A 493 -16.46 5.76 -4.37
N ASP A 494 -15.30 6.38 -4.22
CA ASP A 494 -14.00 5.72 -4.16
C ASP A 494 -13.49 5.71 -2.69
N THR A 495 -12.35 5.06 -2.50
CA THR A 495 -11.61 5.01 -1.26
C THR A 495 -11.16 6.38 -0.77
N GLN A 496 -10.71 7.28 -1.67
CA GLN A 496 -10.17 8.60 -1.31
C GLN A 496 -11.12 9.77 -1.60
N SER A 497 -12.04 9.64 -2.57
CA SER A 497 -12.89 10.73 -3.04
C SER A 497 -14.29 10.25 -3.41
N ILE A 498 -15.19 11.21 -3.65
CA ILE A 498 -16.50 11.00 -4.26
C ILE A 498 -16.60 11.83 -5.54
N THR A 499 -17.33 11.32 -6.53
CA THR A 499 -17.55 12.00 -7.83
C THR A 499 -19.02 11.87 -8.21
N PRO A 500 -19.69 12.92 -8.69
CA PRO A 500 -21.03 12.79 -9.25
C PRO A 500 -21.02 11.83 -10.45
N SER A 501 -22.04 10.98 -10.58
CA SER A 501 -22.11 10.01 -11.69
C SER A 501 -22.36 10.69 -13.04
N ASP A 502 -23.62 11.03 -13.33
CA ASP A 502 -24.04 11.58 -14.63
C ASP A 502 -24.63 12.99 -14.54
N SER A 503 -25.12 13.38 -13.36
CA SER A 503 -25.74 14.68 -13.09
C SER A 503 -25.08 15.37 -11.90
N PRO A 504 -25.15 16.70 -11.78
CA PRO A 504 -24.72 17.39 -10.59
C PRO A 504 -25.35 16.79 -9.34
N ALA A 505 -24.54 16.62 -8.30
CA ALA A 505 -24.95 16.00 -7.05
C ALA A 505 -24.57 16.91 -5.88
N GLN A 506 -25.28 16.79 -4.76
CA GLN A 506 -25.21 17.77 -3.68
C GLN A 506 -24.62 17.18 -2.41
N ILE A 507 -23.85 18.01 -1.70
CA ILE A 507 -23.30 17.72 -0.38
C ILE A 507 -23.80 18.81 0.56
N LYS A 508 -24.48 18.42 1.64
CA LYS A 508 -24.88 19.34 2.71
C LYS A 508 -23.95 19.16 3.88
N LEU A 509 -23.33 20.25 4.33
CA LEU A 509 -22.39 20.27 5.44
C LEU A 509 -22.92 21.16 6.56
N ASN A 510 -23.05 20.60 7.76
CA ASN A 510 -23.25 21.36 8.99
C ASN A 510 -21.91 21.43 9.73
N TYR A 511 -21.43 22.64 10.02
CA TYR A 511 -20.09 22.87 10.53
C TYR A 511 -20.07 23.94 11.62
N ARG A 512 -18.90 24.08 12.26
CA ARG A 512 -18.49 25.14 13.16
C ARG A 512 -17.08 25.55 12.76
N ALA A 513 -16.92 26.73 12.19
CA ALA A 513 -15.62 27.21 11.73
C ALA A 513 -15.67 28.72 11.47
N LYS A 514 -14.50 29.34 11.33
CA LYS A 514 -14.35 30.68 10.77
C LYS A 514 -14.17 30.60 9.25
N GLU A 515 -13.52 29.55 8.76
CA GLU A 515 -13.31 29.30 7.34
C GLU A 515 -13.70 27.86 6.97
N VAL A 516 -14.38 27.69 5.84
CA VAL A 516 -14.66 26.37 5.25
C VAL A 516 -14.02 26.29 3.89
N ARG A 517 -13.25 25.23 3.68
CA ARG A 517 -12.59 24.92 2.41
C ARG A 517 -12.91 23.50 1.99
N MET A 518 -12.72 23.22 0.71
CA MET A 518 -12.99 21.91 0.13
C MET A 518 -11.85 21.49 -0.79
N VAL A 519 -11.34 20.29 -0.60
CA VAL A 519 -10.28 19.71 -1.43
C VAL A 519 -10.92 19.06 -2.65
N LEU A 520 -10.58 19.60 -3.83
CA LEU A 520 -11.21 19.26 -5.10
C LEU A 520 -10.16 18.94 -6.17
N SER A 521 -10.51 18.05 -7.10
CA SER A 521 -9.73 17.76 -8.32
C SER A 521 -10.64 17.59 -9.53
N GLY A 522 -10.04 17.48 -10.71
CA GLY A 522 -10.75 17.21 -11.95
C GLY A 522 -11.09 18.48 -12.71
N LYS A 523 -12.14 18.43 -13.53
CA LYS A 523 -12.58 19.56 -14.33
C LYS A 523 -14.09 19.72 -14.25
N GLY A 524 -14.54 20.91 -13.88
CA GLY A 524 -15.96 21.25 -13.80
C GLY A 524 -16.23 22.33 -12.75
N THR A 525 -17.48 22.47 -12.34
CA THR A 525 -17.92 23.55 -11.45
C THR A 525 -18.47 23.03 -10.14
N VAL A 526 -18.20 23.74 -9.05
CA VAL A 526 -18.86 23.54 -7.75
C VAL A 526 -19.63 24.81 -7.39
N THR A 527 -20.94 24.68 -7.21
CA THR A 527 -21.81 25.77 -6.80
C THR A 527 -22.14 25.63 -5.32
N VAL A 528 -21.68 26.56 -4.50
CA VAL A 528 -21.88 26.60 -3.06
C VAL A 528 -23.01 27.55 -2.71
N GLN A 529 -23.98 27.08 -1.94
CA GLN A 529 -25.00 27.88 -1.29
C GLN A 529 -24.72 27.96 0.21
N ASP A 530 -24.50 29.18 0.71
CA ASP A 530 -24.25 29.47 2.12
C ASP A 530 -25.08 30.69 2.52
N ASN A 531 -25.98 30.53 3.49
CA ASN A 531 -26.85 31.60 4.02
C ASN A 531 -27.60 32.40 2.93
N GLY A 532 -28.10 31.71 1.90
CA GLY A 532 -28.82 32.33 0.77
C GLY A 532 -27.94 33.02 -0.28
N LYS A 533 -26.61 33.06 -0.07
CA LYS A 533 -25.64 33.50 -1.09
C LYS A 533 -25.17 32.30 -1.90
N THR A 534 -25.03 32.49 -3.21
CA THR A 534 -24.52 31.46 -4.12
C THR A 534 -23.16 31.90 -4.66
N LYS A 535 -22.17 31.00 -4.59
CA LYS A 535 -20.82 31.18 -5.14
C LYS A 535 -20.50 30.01 -6.05
N THR A 536 -20.04 30.28 -7.27
CA THR A 536 -19.56 29.23 -8.19
C THR A 536 -18.04 29.21 -8.17
N ILE A 537 -17.46 28.02 -8.10
CA ILE A 537 -16.03 27.76 -8.11
C ILE A 537 -15.73 26.91 -9.34
N GLU A 538 -14.85 27.41 -10.20
CA GLU A 538 -14.29 26.65 -11.31
C GLU A 538 -13.16 25.76 -10.78
N VAL A 539 -13.31 24.46 -10.99
CA VAL A 539 -12.28 23.46 -10.70
C VAL A 539 -11.61 23.12 -12.02
N ASP A 540 -10.38 23.58 -12.19
CA ASP A 540 -9.49 23.21 -13.29
C ASP A 540 -8.03 23.29 -12.81
N GLY A 541 -7.14 22.57 -13.49
CA GLY A 541 -5.72 22.56 -13.17
C GLY A 541 -5.32 21.58 -12.06
N THR A 542 -4.30 21.96 -11.28
CA THR A 542 -3.75 21.14 -10.19
C THR A 542 -4.77 21.04 -9.06
N PRO A 543 -5.07 19.83 -8.55
CA PRO A 543 -5.97 19.64 -7.41
C PRO A 543 -5.51 20.46 -6.20
N ASP A 544 -6.44 21.14 -5.52
CA ASP A 544 -6.12 22.09 -4.44
C ASP A 544 -7.28 22.22 -3.42
N SER A 545 -7.04 22.96 -2.35
CA SER A 545 -8.02 23.36 -1.33
C SER A 545 -8.68 24.70 -1.69
N TYR A 546 -9.98 24.66 -2.01
CA TYR A 546 -10.75 25.84 -2.44
C TYR A 546 -11.56 26.43 -1.28
N GLN A 547 -11.45 27.74 -1.06
CA GLN A 547 -12.24 28.44 -0.04
C GLN A 547 -13.71 28.57 -0.43
N LEU A 548 -14.60 27.97 0.36
CA LEU A 548 -16.04 28.00 0.15
C LEU A 548 -16.70 29.16 0.89
N SER A 549 -16.37 29.32 2.17
CA SER A 549 -16.94 30.34 3.06
C SER A 549 -15.90 30.86 4.04
N ALA A 550 -16.03 32.11 4.45
CA ALA A 550 -15.19 32.76 5.46
C ALA A 550 -15.98 33.80 6.25
N THR A 551 -15.85 33.76 7.57
CA THR A 551 -16.54 34.62 8.53
C THR A 551 -15.51 35.30 9.46
N PRO A 552 -15.87 36.38 10.18
CA PRO A 552 -14.92 37.03 11.08
C PRO A 552 -14.60 36.20 12.33
N THR A 553 -15.58 35.42 12.81
CA THR A 553 -15.51 34.62 14.04
C THR A 553 -15.94 33.19 13.77
N ILE A 554 -15.50 32.26 14.63
CA ILE A 554 -15.98 30.87 14.64
C ILE A 554 -17.48 30.87 14.93
N GLN A 555 -18.27 30.28 14.04
CA GLN A 555 -19.70 30.13 14.24
C GLN A 555 -20.22 28.83 13.61
N GLY A 556 -21.37 28.36 14.10
CA GLY A 556 -22.10 27.26 13.48
C GLY A 556 -22.73 27.71 12.17
N GLY A 557 -22.65 26.87 11.13
CA GLY A 557 -23.21 27.15 9.81
C GLY A 557 -23.68 25.90 9.09
N SER A 558 -24.45 26.11 8.02
CA SER A 558 -24.86 25.05 7.09
C SER A 558 -24.65 25.55 5.67
N LEU A 559 -23.91 24.78 4.87
CA LEU A 559 -23.71 25.06 3.45
C LEU A 559 -24.11 23.85 2.60
N THR A 560 -24.52 24.10 1.37
CA THR A 560 -24.79 23.07 0.37
C THR A 560 -23.89 23.28 -0.84
N ALA A 561 -23.01 22.32 -1.13
CA ALA A 561 -22.16 22.32 -2.31
C ALA A 561 -22.78 21.41 -3.39
N THR A 562 -23.12 21.97 -4.53
CA THR A 562 -23.54 21.24 -5.73
C THR A 562 -22.32 21.01 -6.61
N VAL A 563 -21.87 19.76 -6.69
CA VAL A 563 -20.66 19.36 -7.42
C VAL A 563 -21.08 18.90 -8.82
N GLY A 564 -20.48 19.48 -9.85
CA GLY A 564 -20.70 19.09 -11.24
C GLY A 564 -20.00 17.78 -11.63
N PRO A 565 -20.48 17.09 -12.69
CA PRO A 565 -19.79 15.93 -13.25
C PRO A 565 -18.33 16.24 -13.60
N GLY A 566 -17.43 15.28 -13.39
CA GLY A 566 -15.99 15.44 -13.68
C GLY A 566 -15.16 16.04 -12.54
N VAL A 567 -15.79 16.56 -11.49
CA VAL A 567 -15.13 17.03 -10.27
C VAL A 567 -15.11 15.92 -9.22
N GLN A 568 -13.92 15.64 -8.68
CA GLN A 568 -13.77 14.74 -7.54
C GLN A 568 -13.60 15.53 -6.25
N ALA A 569 -14.36 15.18 -5.23
CA ALA A 569 -14.36 15.80 -3.92
C ALA A 569 -13.73 14.88 -2.87
N PHE A 570 -12.73 15.37 -2.13
CA PHE A 570 -11.95 14.55 -1.18
C PHE A 570 -12.33 14.80 0.28
N SER A 571 -12.30 16.06 0.72
CA SER A 571 -12.63 16.44 2.08
C SER A 571 -13.11 17.88 2.18
N PHE A 572 -13.74 18.21 3.32
CA PHE A 572 -13.85 19.58 3.80
C PHE A 572 -12.86 19.81 4.94
N THR A 573 -12.17 20.94 4.88
CA THR A 573 -11.19 21.38 5.87
C THR A 573 -11.57 22.74 6.42
N PHE A 574 -11.14 23.04 7.65
CA PHE A 574 -11.64 24.17 8.43
C PHE A 574 -10.51 25.05 8.96
N GLY A 575 -10.85 26.31 9.24
CA GLY A 575 -9.97 27.31 9.84
C GLY A 575 -10.73 28.29 10.71
#